data_AF-A0A833SPJ5-F1
#
_entry.id   AF-A0A833SPJ5-F1
#
_cell.length_a   1.000
_cell.length_b   1.000
_cell.length_c   1.000
_cell.angle_alpha   90.00
_cell.angle_beta   90.00
_cell.angle_gamma   90.00
#
_symmetry.space_group_name_H-M   'P 1'
#
loop_
_entity.id
_entity.type
_entity.pdbx_description
1 polymer ?
#
loop_
_entity_poly.entity_id
_entity_poly.type
_entity_poly.pdbx_seq_one_letter_code
_entity_poly.pdbx_strand_id
1 'polypeptide(L)'
;MSTSSKSLSSSSEDDSDQLRRGPWTLEEDTLLIHYISHHGEGRWNLLAKCSGLRRTGKSCRLRWLNYLKPDVKRGNLSPQEQLLILELHSKWGNRYLSNFIFIILVI
;
A
#
# COMPACT_ATOMS: atom_id res chain seq x y z
N MET A 1 -34.37 7.18 33.19
CA MET A 1 -33.96 6.79 31.83
C MET A 1 -32.62 7.44 31.55
N SER A 2 -31.54 6.78 31.95
CA SER A 2 -30.19 7.34 31.88
C SER A 2 -29.54 6.87 30.58
N THR A 3 -29.45 7.78 29.60
CA THR A 3 -28.73 7.54 28.35
C THR A 3 -27.23 7.67 28.59
N SER A 4 -26.58 6.57 28.95
CA SER A 4 -25.11 6.49 28.92
C SER A 4 -24.65 6.26 27.49
N SER A 5 -24.25 7.34 26.83
CA SER A 5 -23.51 7.33 25.57
C SER A 5 -22.19 6.60 25.77
N LYS A 6 -22.15 5.30 25.46
CA LYS A 6 -20.92 4.51 25.49
C LYS A 6 -20.08 4.90 24.27
N SER A 7 -19.11 5.77 24.49
CA SER A 7 -17.99 6.05 23.59
C SER A 7 -17.38 4.73 23.13
N LEU A 8 -17.43 4.45 21.82
CA LEU A 8 -16.75 3.31 21.22
C LEU A 8 -15.25 3.58 21.31
N SER A 9 -14.65 3.03 22.37
CA SER A 9 -13.23 3.00 22.62
C SER A 9 -12.52 2.30 21.47
N SER A 10 -11.42 2.91 21.05
CA SER A 10 -10.39 2.36 20.20
C SER A 10 -9.89 0.99 20.70
N SER A 11 -10.36 -0.09 20.09
CA SER A 11 -9.73 -1.40 20.22
C SER A 11 -8.63 -1.52 19.18
N SER A 12 -7.45 -1.01 19.53
CA SER A 12 -6.18 -1.50 19.02
C SER A 12 -5.91 -2.84 19.69
N GLU A 13 -6.52 -3.90 19.16
CA GLU A 13 -6.17 -5.27 19.54
C GLU A 13 -5.35 -5.91 18.42
N ASP A 14 -4.29 -6.54 18.89
CA ASP A 14 -3.18 -7.16 18.21
C ASP A 14 -3.63 -8.40 17.43
N ASP A 15 -3.92 -8.23 16.13
CA ASP A 15 -4.19 -9.33 15.19
C ASP A 15 -2.93 -9.71 14.40
N SER A 16 -1.75 -9.55 15.02
CA SER A 16 -0.46 -9.79 14.35
C SER A 16 -0.24 -11.26 13.96
N ASP A 17 -0.92 -12.19 14.64
CA ASP A 17 -0.87 -13.62 14.37
C ASP A 17 -1.80 -14.09 13.23
N GLN A 18 -2.66 -13.21 12.69
CA GLN A 18 -3.59 -13.55 11.61
C GLN A 18 -3.30 -12.87 10.27
N LEU A 19 -2.32 -11.99 10.21
CA LEU A 19 -1.95 -11.29 8.99
C LEU A 19 -1.25 -12.24 8.02
N ARG A 20 -1.82 -12.38 6.82
CA ARG A 20 -1.24 -13.19 5.74
C ARG A 20 0.07 -12.55 5.28
N ARG A 21 1.15 -13.30 5.42
CA ARG A 21 2.47 -12.97 4.85
C ARG A 21 2.61 -13.65 3.49
N GLY A 22 3.39 -13.07 2.59
CA GLY A 22 3.66 -13.63 1.26
C GLY A 22 2.98 -12.89 0.10
N PRO A 23 2.99 -13.49 -1.11
CA PRO A 23 2.56 -12.82 -2.34
C PRO A 23 1.08 -12.48 -2.31
N TRP A 24 0.74 -11.36 -2.95
CA TRP A 24 -0.65 -10.93 -3.16
C TRP A 24 -1.32 -11.85 -4.17
N THR A 25 -2.52 -12.32 -3.85
CA THR A 25 -3.35 -13.08 -4.79
C THR A 25 -4.23 -12.14 -5.61
N LEU A 26 -4.76 -12.65 -6.72
CA LEU A 26 -5.64 -11.87 -7.60
C LEU A 26 -6.95 -11.47 -6.88
N GLU A 27 -7.43 -12.33 -5.98
CA GLU A 27 -8.61 -12.07 -5.16
C GLU A 27 -8.35 -10.92 -4.18
N GLU A 28 -7.19 -10.92 -3.52
CA GLU A 28 -6.77 -9.82 -2.64
C GLU A 28 -6.66 -8.50 -3.42
N ASP A 29 -6.06 -8.54 -4.62
CA ASP A 29 -5.95 -7.37 -5.49
C ASP A 29 -7.32 -6.84 -5.92
N THR A 30 -8.26 -7.74 -6.26
CA THR A 30 -9.62 -7.37 -6.66
C THR A 30 -10.37 -6.69 -5.52
N LEU A 31 -10.27 -7.22 -4.30
CA LEU A 31 -10.87 -6.59 -3.11
C LEU A 31 -10.29 -5.20 -2.85
N LEU A 32 -8.97 -5.04 -2.99
CA LEU A 32 -8.29 -3.77 -2.83
C LEU A 32 -8.76 -2.74 -3.87
N ILE A 33 -8.78 -3.12 -5.15
CA ILE A 33 -9.24 -2.27 -6.26
C ILE A 33 -10.70 -1.86 -6.05
N HIS A 34 -11.57 -2.83 -5.75
CA HIS A 34 -13.00 -2.59 -5.56
C HIS A 34 -13.26 -1.64 -4.40
N TYR A 35 -12.59 -1.82 -3.26
CA TYR A 35 -12.75 -0.91 -2.14
C TYR A 35 -12.33 0.52 -2.50
N ILE A 36 -11.19 0.68 -3.16
CA ILE A 36 -10.66 1.99 -3.56
C ILE A 36 -11.57 2.68 -4.58
N SER A 37 -12.12 1.93 -5.55
CA SER A 37 -13.04 2.51 -6.54
C SER A 37 -14.31 3.08 -5.91
N HIS A 38 -14.79 2.49 -4.81
CA HIS A 38 -16.00 2.93 -4.11
C HIS A 38 -15.75 4.02 -3.05
N HIS A 39 -14.60 3.97 -2.36
CA HIS A 39 -14.33 4.82 -1.19
C HIS A 39 -13.19 5.84 -1.38
N GLY A 40 -12.52 5.79 -2.52
CA GLY A 40 -11.32 6.58 -2.83
C GLY A 40 -10.04 6.02 -2.23
N GLU A 41 -8.92 6.59 -2.66
CA GLU A 41 -7.59 6.22 -2.17
C GLU A 41 -7.31 6.76 -0.76
N GLY A 42 -6.50 6.04 0.02
CA GLY A 42 -6.07 6.47 1.35
C GLY A 42 -6.76 5.73 2.49
N ARG A 43 -6.60 6.26 3.72
CA ARG A 43 -7.10 5.64 4.97
C ARG A 43 -6.78 4.13 5.05
N TRP A 44 -5.54 3.75 4.69
CA TRP A 44 -5.16 2.37 4.41
C TRP A 44 -5.41 1.38 5.56
N ASN A 45 -5.28 1.83 6.81
CA ASN A 45 -5.58 1.00 7.98
C ASN A 45 -7.08 0.70 8.09
N LEU A 46 -7.94 1.68 7.78
CA LEU A 46 -9.38 1.48 7.73
C LEU A 46 -9.75 0.59 6.55
N LEU A 47 -9.18 0.87 5.37
CA LEU A 47 -9.38 0.06 4.17
C LEU A 47 -9.11 -1.41 4.46
N ALA A 48 -7.94 -1.74 5.02
CA ALA A 48 -7.56 -3.12 5.31
C ALA A 48 -8.59 -3.84 6.19
N LYS A 49 -9.11 -3.14 7.21
CA LYS A 49 -10.14 -3.69 8.11
C LYS A 49 -11.50 -3.84 7.42
N CYS A 50 -11.89 -2.88 6.58
CA CYS A 50 -13.23 -2.85 5.98
C CYS A 50 -13.36 -3.64 4.68
N SER A 51 -12.26 -3.87 3.96
CA SER A 51 -12.25 -4.62 2.69
C SER A 51 -12.20 -6.14 2.88
N GLY A 52 -12.14 -6.63 4.12
CA GLY A 52 -11.98 -8.05 4.45
C GLY A 52 -10.59 -8.61 4.13
N LEU A 53 -9.60 -7.74 3.88
CA LEU A 53 -8.22 -8.17 3.62
C LEU A 53 -7.50 -8.54 4.92
N ARG A 54 -6.86 -9.71 4.92
CA ARG A 54 -5.96 -10.12 6.02
C ARG A 54 -4.56 -9.53 5.85
N ARG A 55 -4.48 -8.24 5.50
CA ARG A 55 -3.25 -7.47 5.20
C ARG A 55 -3.18 -6.22 6.05
N THR A 56 -1.97 -5.71 6.30
CA THR A 56 -1.82 -4.41 6.98
C THR A 56 -2.12 -3.27 6.02
N GLY A 57 -2.56 -2.13 6.56
CA GLY A 57 -2.75 -0.92 5.75
C GLY A 57 -1.46 -0.49 5.02
N LYS A 58 -0.29 -0.66 5.65
CA LYS A 58 1.01 -0.45 4.99
C LYS A 58 1.17 -1.33 3.75
N SER A 59 0.82 -2.62 3.86
CA SER A 59 0.88 -3.56 2.72
C SER A 59 -0.10 -3.18 1.62
N CYS A 60 -1.34 -2.82 1.96
CA CYS A 60 -2.35 -2.35 0.99
C CYS A 60 -1.87 -1.11 0.24
N ARG A 61 -1.33 -0.11 0.96
CA ARG A 61 -0.75 1.10 0.35
C ARG A 61 0.36 0.74 -0.64
N LEU A 62 1.29 -0.10 -0.21
CA LEU A 62 2.44 -0.49 -1.04
C LEU A 62 1.96 -1.24 -2.28
N ARG A 63 0.99 -2.15 -2.14
CA ARG A 63 0.44 -2.89 -3.28
C ARG A 63 -0.25 -1.98 -4.29
N TRP A 64 -1.07 -1.05 -3.81
CA TRP A 64 -1.77 -0.10 -4.66
C TRP A 64 -0.79 0.78 -5.44
N LEU A 65 0.09 1.49 -4.73
CA LEU A 65 0.96 2.50 -5.34
C LEU A 65 2.00 1.92 -6.30
N ASN A 66 2.36 0.64 -6.16
CA ASN A 66 3.44 0.03 -6.94
C ASN A 66 2.97 -0.93 -8.02
N TYR A 67 1.76 -1.48 -7.89
CA TYR A 67 1.30 -2.50 -8.82
C TYR A 67 -0.07 -2.20 -9.38
N LEU A 68 -1.06 -1.82 -8.54
CA LEU A 68 -2.46 -1.77 -8.99
C LEU A 68 -2.92 -0.42 -9.51
N LYS A 69 -2.30 0.69 -9.08
CA LYS A 69 -2.70 2.03 -9.51
C LYS A 69 -2.50 2.18 -11.04
N PRO A 70 -3.52 2.68 -11.79
CA PRO A 70 -3.46 2.75 -13.26
C PRO A 70 -2.27 3.55 -13.82
N ASP A 71 -1.84 4.58 -13.09
CA ASP A 71 -0.77 5.49 -13.53
C ASP A 71 0.64 4.90 -13.37
N VAL A 72 0.75 3.66 -12.86
CA VAL A 72 2.03 3.01 -12.66
C VAL A 72 2.51 2.42 -13.97
N LYS A 73 3.61 2.97 -14.51
CA LYS A 73 4.31 2.39 -15.66
C LYS A 73 4.90 1.04 -15.30
N ARG A 74 4.57 0.02 -16.09
CA ARG A 74 5.08 -1.35 -15.96
C ARG A 74 5.96 -1.66 -17.18
N GLY A 75 7.22 -2.01 -16.96
CA GLY A 75 8.15 -2.37 -18.04
C GLY A 75 9.57 -1.89 -17.77
N ASN A 76 10.44 -2.13 -18.75
CA ASN A 76 11.85 -1.75 -18.67
C ASN A 76 11.98 -0.23 -18.62
N LEU A 77 12.84 0.25 -17.72
CA LEU A 77 13.25 1.65 -17.70
C LEU A 77 13.99 1.98 -19.00
N SER A 78 13.63 3.11 -19.60
CA SER A 78 14.42 3.68 -20.69
C SER A 78 15.83 4.07 -20.19
N PRO A 79 16.85 4.07 -21.06
CA PRO A 79 18.20 4.52 -20.69
C PRO A 79 18.21 5.92 -20.07
N GLN A 80 17.31 6.79 -20.51
CA GLN A 80 17.15 8.15 -19.98
C GLN A 80 16.61 8.14 -18.54
N GLU A 81 15.60 7.31 -18.26
CA GLU A 81 15.08 7.13 -16.89
C GLU A 81 16.15 6.53 -15.96
N GLN A 82 16.96 5.59 -16.45
CA GLN A 82 18.08 5.02 -15.70
C GLN A 82 19.13 6.08 -15.33
N LEU A 83 19.51 6.93 -16.29
CA LEU A 83 20.46 8.03 -16.04
C LEU A 83 19.91 9.04 -15.02
N LEU A 84 18.63 9.41 -15.16
CA LEU A 84 17.98 10.33 -14.23
C LEU A 84 17.93 9.74 -12.82
N ILE A 85 17.66 8.44 -12.69
CA ILE A 85 17.71 7.75 -11.39
C ILE A 85 19.10 7.82 -10.78
N LEU A 86 20.16 7.59 -11.55
CA LEU A 86 21.55 7.69 -11.08
C LEU A 86 21.91 9.11 -10.63
N GLU A 87 21.52 10.12 -11.40
CA GLU A 87 21.77 11.53 -11.06
C GLU A 87 21.07 11.93 -9.75
N LEU A 88 19.79 11.57 -9.62
CA LEU A 88 19.00 11.84 -8.42
C LEU A 88 19.55 11.09 -7.20
N HIS A 89 20.01 9.85 -7.38
CA HIS A 89 20.64 9.07 -6.32
C HIS A 89 21.96 9.70 -5.85
N SER A 90 22.82 10.13 -6.78
CA SER A 90 24.07 10.83 -6.46
C SER A 90 23.83 12.09 -5.64
N LYS A 91 22.79 12.87 -6.00
CA LYS A 91 22.52 14.17 -5.38
C LYS A 91 21.77 14.09 -4.03
N TRP A 92 20.91 13.08 -3.82
CA TRP A 92 20.01 13.03 -2.65
C TRP A 92 20.17 11.78 -1.77
N GLY A 93 20.86 10.75 -2.27
CA GLY A 93 21.04 9.46 -1.62
C GLY A 93 19.74 8.67 -1.43
N ASN A 94 19.80 7.63 -0.59
CA ASN A 94 18.66 6.71 -0.35
C ASN A 94 17.47 7.32 0.41
N ARG A 95 17.52 8.61 0.76
CA ARG A 95 16.54 9.26 1.66
C ARG A 95 15.14 9.38 1.07
N TYR A 96 15.05 9.57 -0.25
CA TYR A 96 13.77 9.73 -0.96
C TYR A 96 13.43 8.57 -1.89
N LEU A 97 14.44 7.75 -2.21
CA LEU A 97 14.37 6.72 -3.23
C LEU A 97 13.97 5.35 -2.67
N SER A 98 13.99 5.17 -1.34
CA SER A 98 13.75 3.90 -0.66
C SER A 98 12.39 3.25 -0.94
N ASN A 99 11.38 4.02 -1.36
CA ASN A 99 10.07 3.45 -1.73
C ASN A 99 9.81 3.41 -3.24
N PHE A 100 10.55 4.17 -4.05
CA PHE A 100 10.31 4.26 -5.50
C PHE A 100 11.28 3.37 -6.29
N ILE A 101 12.53 3.26 -5.84
CA ILE A 101 13.56 2.45 -6.51
C ILE A 101 13.47 0.97 -6.11
N PHE A 102 13.07 0.65 -4.87
CA PHE A 102 13.00 -0.76 -4.42
C PHE A 102 11.97 -1.62 -5.17
N ILE A 103 11.00 -1.01 -5.84
CA ILE A 103 10.06 -1.71 -6.71
C ILE A 103 10.58 -1.82 -8.16
N ILE A 104 11.38 -0.86 -8.60
CA ILE A 104 11.88 -0.79 -9.99
C ILE A 104 13.18 -1.61 -10.17
N LEU A 105 13.93 -1.88 -9.11
CA LEU A 105 15.17 -2.68 -9.14
C LEU A 105 15.04 -4.14 -8.64
N VAL A 106 13.85 -4.59 -8.22
CA VAL A 106 13.63 -5.97 -7.71
C VAL A 106 12.51 -6.69 -8.47
N ILE A 107 12.44 -6.45 -9.78
CA ILE A 107 11.82 -7.35 -10.77
C ILE A 107 12.89 -7.67 -11.81
#